data_AF-A0A2E2QS79-F1
#
_entry.id   AF-A0A2E2QS79-F1
#
_cell.length_a   1.000
_cell.length_b   1.000
_cell.length_c   1.000
_cell.angle_alpha   90.00
_cell.angle_beta   90.00
_cell.angle_gamma   90.00
#
_symmetry.space_group_name_H-M   'P 1'
#
loop_
_entity.id
_entity.type
_entity.pdbx_description
1 polymer ?
#
loop_
_entity_poly.entity_id
_entity_poly.type
_entity_poly.pdbx_seq_one_letter_code
_entity_poly.pdbx_strand_id
1 'polypeptide(L)'
;PSESHEEVGDKANDALRINSNQLRCKVLGEGGNLGVTQRARIDFARLGGSANSDFIDNAGGVDCSDHEVNIKILLNDLVHRQRMTLHERNGMLRAMTPEVADLVLRNNYRQAMALSLAQNTAVASADQYERLMRRLETEGKLDRGLEFLPSDEELQARREGGAGLTRPELAVLVSYAKIELKQALVAAPIVHDPRFNAALYSAFPASLLAAFPEAVDAHPLRAEISATQIANDLVNRMGITWFDRIRSATGADAGRIAAAYLISLRVHDVDAHWEAIEALDGKVSADVQAELFADAIRLVTRSTSWLLQNRRQALDPVSCIDHYRAPLADVLASKERLESVIPASRWQESYAEYCERKVPEGLSAWCASAESRYWLMDMIEISRQLGQDLGSVAWVYFRLGESLNLTWLDRQMRAFRAIGHLQVLATIHYRDELDHQLRNLTLSVFSEPVEGDGTPVERLDAWRDDKQALLGRWQRMLSDMQSASDVDCAVFSVAHGMLRELAAKAG
;
A
#
# COMPACT_ATOMS: atom_id res chain seq x y z
N PRO A 1 -32.65 -11.63 -14.49
CA PRO A 1 -32.09 -10.77 -15.57
C PRO A 1 -32.73 -9.39 -15.53
N SER A 2 -31.92 -8.36 -15.31
CA SER A 2 -32.36 -6.94 -15.24
C SER A 2 -32.19 -6.18 -16.56
N GLU A 3 -31.67 -6.82 -17.61
CA GLU A 3 -31.41 -6.24 -18.93
C GLU A 3 -32.12 -7.06 -20.02
N SER A 4 -32.86 -6.39 -20.89
CA SER A 4 -33.62 -6.95 -22.00
C SER A 4 -32.80 -6.97 -23.29
N HIS A 5 -33.23 -7.78 -24.27
CA HIS A 5 -32.56 -7.84 -25.56
C HIS A 5 -32.52 -6.49 -26.30
N GLU A 6 -33.58 -5.69 -26.16
CA GLU A 6 -33.66 -4.37 -26.77
C GLU A 6 -32.63 -3.39 -26.19
N GLU A 7 -32.36 -3.47 -24.88
CA GLU A 7 -31.38 -2.62 -24.19
C GLU A 7 -29.93 -2.93 -24.58
N VAL A 8 -29.60 -4.18 -24.91
CA VAL A 8 -28.24 -4.57 -25.33
C VAL A 8 -27.84 -3.96 -26.69
N GLY A 9 -28.82 -3.65 -27.54
CA GLY A 9 -28.57 -2.99 -28.83
C GLY A 9 -27.94 -3.87 -29.93
N ASP A 10 -27.56 -5.12 -29.63
CA ASP A 10 -27.01 -6.08 -30.58
C ASP A 10 -28.07 -7.07 -31.09
N LYS A 11 -28.90 -6.60 -32.04
CA LYS A 11 -30.00 -7.38 -32.60
C LYS A 11 -29.54 -8.61 -33.39
N ALA A 12 -28.35 -8.55 -33.99
CA ALA A 12 -27.84 -9.62 -34.85
C ALA A 12 -27.60 -10.92 -34.07
N ASN A 13 -27.31 -10.81 -32.76
CA ASN A 13 -27.02 -11.94 -31.89
C ASN A 13 -28.12 -12.26 -30.88
N ASP A 14 -29.32 -11.67 -31.01
CA ASP A 14 -30.43 -11.90 -30.05
C ASP A 14 -30.78 -13.38 -29.91
N ALA A 15 -30.78 -14.13 -31.03
CA ALA A 15 -31.09 -15.56 -31.04
C ALA A 15 -29.99 -16.44 -30.42
N LEU A 16 -28.78 -15.90 -30.24
CA LEU A 16 -27.62 -16.61 -29.69
C LEU A 16 -27.32 -16.22 -28.23
N ARG A 17 -27.95 -15.15 -27.72
CA ARG A 17 -27.69 -14.62 -26.38
C ARG A 17 -28.27 -15.55 -25.30
N ILE A 18 -27.47 -15.79 -24.27
CA ILE A 18 -27.88 -16.52 -23.07
C ILE A 18 -27.84 -15.59 -21.86
N ASN A 19 -28.68 -15.87 -20.87
CA ASN A 19 -28.70 -15.12 -19.63
C ASN A 19 -27.57 -15.58 -18.69
N SER A 20 -27.10 -14.67 -17.83
CA SER A 20 -26.08 -14.95 -16.81
C SER A 20 -26.42 -16.14 -15.90
N ASN A 21 -27.69 -16.31 -15.55
CA ASN A 21 -28.17 -17.42 -14.72
C ASN A 21 -28.26 -18.77 -15.46
N GLN A 22 -28.00 -18.80 -16.76
CA GLN A 22 -27.93 -20.03 -17.56
C GLN A 22 -26.49 -20.54 -17.72
N LEU A 23 -25.49 -19.74 -17.30
CA LEU A 23 -24.09 -20.14 -17.29
C LEU A 23 -23.87 -21.27 -16.28
N ARG A 24 -23.16 -22.32 -16.73
CA ARG A 24 -22.84 -23.50 -15.91
C ARG A 24 -21.34 -23.62 -15.62
N CYS A 25 -20.66 -22.48 -15.54
CA CYS A 25 -19.25 -22.38 -15.20
C CYS A 25 -19.07 -21.69 -13.85
N LYS A 26 -17.90 -21.88 -13.23
CA LYS A 26 -17.50 -21.16 -12.00
C LYS A 26 -16.74 -19.87 -12.32
N VAL A 27 -16.00 -19.87 -13.43
CA VAL A 27 -15.16 -18.76 -13.87
C VAL A 27 -15.54 -18.42 -15.30
N LEU A 28 -15.69 -17.13 -15.57
CA LEU A 28 -15.91 -16.55 -16.88
C LEU A 28 -14.73 -15.63 -17.18
N GLY A 29 -14.08 -15.85 -18.33
CA GLY A 29 -13.00 -15.00 -18.83
C GLY A 29 -13.27 -14.58 -20.27
N GLU A 30 -13.04 -13.31 -20.59
CA GLU A 30 -13.33 -12.74 -21.90
C GLU A 30 -12.05 -12.45 -22.70
N GLY A 31 -11.83 -13.20 -23.79
CA GLY A 31 -10.73 -12.91 -24.72
C GLY A 31 -11.03 -11.82 -25.75
N GLY A 32 -12.31 -11.50 -25.96
CA GLY A 32 -12.78 -10.43 -26.85
C GLY A 32 -13.37 -9.26 -26.07
N ASN A 33 -13.75 -8.20 -26.78
CA ASN A 33 -14.46 -7.06 -26.17
C ASN A 33 -15.96 -7.32 -26.12
N LEU A 34 -16.60 -6.98 -25.00
CA LEU A 34 -18.05 -6.97 -24.81
C LEU A 34 -18.72 -8.30 -25.18
N GLY A 35 -18.08 -9.43 -24.88
CA GLY A 35 -18.67 -10.76 -25.08
C GLY A 35 -19.81 -11.03 -24.10
N VAL A 36 -19.76 -10.42 -22.93
CA VAL A 36 -20.80 -10.42 -21.89
C VAL A 36 -21.08 -8.98 -21.49
N THR A 37 -22.35 -8.59 -21.36
CA THR A 37 -22.69 -7.23 -20.91
C THR A 37 -22.26 -7.01 -19.48
N GLN A 38 -21.96 -5.76 -19.11
CA GLN A 38 -21.52 -5.44 -17.75
C GLN A 38 -22.54 -5.88 -16.70
N ARG A 39 -23.84 -5.68 -16.95
CA ARG A 39 -24.93 -6.16 -16.09
C ARG A 39 -24.92 -7.67 -15.95
N ALA A 40 -24.71 -8.42 -17.04
CA ALA A 40 -24.62 -9.87 -17.00
C ALA A 40 -23.40 -10.37 -16.21
N ARG A 41 -22.25 -9.67 -16.28
CA ARG A 41 -21.06 -9.97 -15.45
C ARG A 41 -21.37 -9.79 -13.96
N ILE A 42 -22.01 -8.67 -13.60
CA ILE A 42 -22.41 -8.38 -12.22
C ILE A 42 -23.41 -9.42 -11.71
N ASP A 43 -24.45 -9.73 -12.50
CA ASP A 43 -25.44 -10.76 -12.15
C ASP A 43 -24.79 -12.13 -11.96
N PHE A 44 -23.88 -12.54 -12.87
CA PHE A 44 -23.14 -13.79 -12.74
C PHE A 44 -22.27 -13.82 -11.47
N ALA A 45 -21.59 -12.70 -11.16
CA ALA A 45 -20.79 -12.57 -9.94
C ALA A 45 -21.64 -12.67 -8.67
N ARG A 46 -22.84 -12.06 -8.66
CA ARG A 46 -23.78 -12.14 -7.53
C ARG A 46 -24.37 -13.54 -7.32
N LEU A 47 -24.43 -14.35 -8.38
CA LEU A 47 -24.82 -15.76 -8.30
C LEU A 47 -23.68 -16.69 -7.81
N GLY A 48 -22.52 -16.13 -7.44
CA GLY A 48 -21.35 -16.87 -6.96
C GLY A 48 -20.36 -17.26 -8.07
N GLY A 49 -20.57 -16.81 -9.30
CA GLY A 49 -19.58 -16.89 -10.37
C GLY A 49 -18.41 -15.94 -10.16
N SER A 50 -17.27 -16.22 -10.78
CA SER A 50 -16.12 -15.32 -10.82
C SER A 50 -15.94 -14.77 -12.23
N ALA A 51 -15.99 -13.45 -12.37
CA ALA A 51 -15.78 -12.76 -13.63
C ALA A 51 -15.00 -11.46 -13.39
N ASN A 52 -14.08 -11.14 -14.28
CA ASN A 52 -13.54 -9.80 -14.41
C ASN A 52 -14.38 -9.02 -15.44
N SER A 53 -14.00 -7.77 -15.72
CA SER A 53 -14.39 -7.15 -16.99
C SER A 53 -13.43 -7.58 -18.10
N ASP A 54 -13.92 -7.58 -19.33
CA ASP A 54 -13.15 -7.81 -20.56
C ASP A 54 -11.82 -7.05 -20.62
N PHE A 55 -11.81 -5.75 -20.32
CA PHE A 55 -10.58 -4.93 -20.33
C PHE A 55 -9.55 -5.31 -19.26
N ILE A 56 -9.86 -6.28 -18.39
CA ILE A 56 -8.88 -6.94 -17.52
C ILE A 56 -8.38 -8.23 -18.18
N ASP A 57 -9.30 -9.06 -18.69
CA ASP A 57 -8.98 -10.39 -19.21
C ASP A 57 -8.25 -10.34 -20.57
N ASN A 58 -8.52 -9.32 -21.39
CA ASN A 58 -7.92 -9.15 -22.71
C ASN A 58 -6.85 -8.04 -22.77
N ALA A 59 -6.44 -7.51 -21.60
CA ALA A 59 -5.56 -6.35 -21.50
C ALA A 59 -4.16 -6.58 -22.11
N GLY A 60 -3.71 -7.83 -22.23
CA GLY A 60 -2.38 -8.17 -22.78
C GLY A 60 -2.12 -7.62 -24.19
N GLY A 61 -3.15 -7.50 -25.03
CA GLY A 61 -3.01 -6.93 -26.37
C GLY A 61 -2.72 -5.41 -26.34
N VAL A 62 -3.44 -4.68 -25.50
CA VAL A 62 -3.26 -3.23 -25.30
C VAL A 62 -1.90 -2.96 -24.63
N ASP A 63 -1.58 -3.73 -23.60
CA ASP A 63 -0.32 -3.61 -22.85
C ASP A 63 0.91 -3.86 -23.75
N CYS A 64 0.85 -4.89 -24.61
CA CYS A 64 1.88 -5.15 -25.61
C CYS A 64 2.04 -3.97 -26.58
N SER A 65 0.93 -3.39 -27.05
CA SER A 65 0.95 -2.23 -27.93
C SER A 65 1.57 -1.00 -27.25
N ASP A 66 1.27 -0.76 -25.98
CA ASP A 66 1.84 0.35 -25.21
C ASP A 66 3.37 0.23 -25.11
N HIS A 67 3.88 -0.95 -24.75
CA HIS A 67 5.33 -1.21 -24.76
C HIS A 67 5.93 -1.04 -26.16
N GLU A 68 5.30 -1.61 -27.19
CA GLU A 68 5.81 -1.54 -28.57
C GLU A 68 5.86 -0.09 -29.08
N VAL A 69 4.84 0.71 -28.83
CA VAL A 69 4.80 2.13 -29.24
C VAL A 69 5.90 2.93 -28.55
N ASN A 70 6.06 2.77 -27.23
CA ASN A 70 7.10 3.47 -26.48
C ASN A 70 8.51 3.12 -26.99
N ILE A 71 8.77 1.83 -27.20
CA ILE A 71 10.06 1.37 -27.77
C ILE A 71 10.27 1.92 -29.18
N LYS A 72 9.23 1.92 -30.03
CA LYS A 72 9.33 2.45 -31.41
C LYS A 72 9.63 3.94 -31.43
N ILE A 73 9.02 4.73 -30.55
CA ILE A 73 9.29 6.17 -30.44
C ILE A 73 10.78 6.40 -30.19
N LEU A 74 11.35 5.70 -29.20
CA LEU A 74 12.78 5.76 -28.87
C LEU A 74 13.67 5.36 -30.05
N LEU A 75 13.44 4.17 -30.62
CA LEU A 75 14.30 3.65 -31.68
C LEU A 75 14.20 4.46 -32.98
N ASN A 76 13.03 5.03 -33.28
CA ASN A 76 12.85 5.89 -34.44
C ASN A 76 13.64 7.20 -34.33
N ASP A 77 13.77 7.77 -33.12
CA ASP A 77 14.65 8.93 -32.89
C ASP A 77 16.13 8.58 -33.15
N LEU A 78 16.59 7.40 -32.71
CA LEU A 78 17.95 6.92 -32.99
C LEU A 78 18.20 6.74 -34.50
N VAL A 79 17.23 6.21 -35.23
CA VAL A 79 17.30 6.10 -36.70
C VAL A 79 17.33 7.48 -37.35
N HIS A 80 16.49 8.41 -36.89
CA HIS A 80 16.46 9.77 -37.41
C HIS A 80 17.79 10.51 -37.20
N ARG A 81 18.44 10.28 -36.05
CA ARG A 81 19.78 10.81 -35.73
C ARG A 81 20.93 10.03 -36.37
N GLN A 82 20.63 9.07 -37.26
CA GLN A 82 21.61 8.21 -37.95
C GLN A 82 22.51 7.42 -36.99
N ARG A 83 22.06 7.17 -35.76
CA ARG A 83 22.76 6.34 -34.76
C ARG A 83 22.43 4.84 -34.90
N MET A 84 21.45 4.51 -35.72
CA MET A 84 20.98 3.15 -36.00
C MET A 84 20.35 3.09 -37.39
N THR A 85 20.47 1.97 -38.10
CA THR A 85 19.76 1.72 -39.37
C THR A 85 18.36 1.15 -39.12
N LEU A 86 17.46 1.29 -40.09
CA LEU A 86 16.13 0.69 -40.02
C LEU A 86 16.18 -0.86 -39.89
N HIS A 87 17.19 -1.49 -40.49
CA HIS A 87 17.40 -2.93 -40.38
C HIS A 87 17.75 -3.35 -38.95
N GLU A 88 18.72 -2.68 -38.33
CA GLU A 88 19.12 -2.92 -36.94
C GLU A 88 17.95 -2.67 -35.98
N ARG A 89 17.19 -1.59 -36.19
CA ARG A 89 15.98 -1.27 -35.41
C ARG A 89 14.96 -2.40 -35.43
N ASN A 90 14.65 -2.94 -36.61
CA ASN A 90 13.69 -4.03 -36.74
C ASN A 90 14.23 -5.36 -36.19
N GLY A 91 15.54 -5.58 -36.30
CA GLY A 91 16.20 -6.71 -35.64
C GLY A 91 16.07 -6.64 -34.12
N MET A 92 16.35 -5.47 -33.54
CA MET A 92 16.25 -5.26 -32.09
C MET A 92 14.82 -5.42 -31.57
N LEU A 93 13.82 -4.86 -32.25
CA LEU A 93 12.40 -5.06 -31.88
C LEU A 93 12.00 -6.53 -31.80
N ARG A 94 12.42 -7.34 -32.76
CA ARG A 94 12.16 -8.79 -32.75
C ARG A 94 12.92 -9.49 -31.63
N ALA A 95 14.13 -9.06 -31.33
CA ALA A 95 14.93 -9.65 -30.26
C ALA A 95 14.32 -9.41 -28.87
N MET A 96 13.62 -8.27 -28.67
CA MET A 96 12.99 -7.90 -27.39
C MET A 96 11.65 -8.60 -27.12
N THR A 97 11.10 -9.39 -28.04
CA THR A 97 9.80 -10.05 -27.88
C THR A 97 9.66 -10.83 -26.55
N PRO A 98 10.65 -11.64 -26.10
CA PRO A 98 10.53 -12.36 -24.83
C PRO A 98 10.47 -11.43 -23.61
N GLU A 99 11.25 -10.34 -23.62
CA GLU A 99 11.27 -9.37 -22.52
C GLU A 99 9.95 -8.57 -22.46
N VAL A 100 9.41 -8.16 -23.62
CA VAL A 100 8.10 -7.49 -23.67
C VAL A 100 6.99 -8.43 -23.20
N ALA A 101 7.03 -9.71 -23.59
CA ALA A 101 6.06 -10.70 -23.12
C ALA A 101 6.09 -10.86 -21.59
N ASP A 102 7.27 -10.88 -20.99
CA ASP A 102 7.43 -10.97 -19.53
C ASP A 102 6.89 -9.72 -18.81
N LEU A 103 7.16 -8.51 -19.33
CA LEU A 103 6.58 -7.26 -18.81
C LEU A 103 5.05 -7.29 -18.83
N VAL A 104 4.47 -7.68 -19.97
CA VAL A 104 3.01 -7.79 -20.15
C VAL A 104 2.42 -8.81 -19.19
N LEU A 105 2.99 -10.02 -19.10
CA LEU A 105 2.50 -11.08 -18.22
C LEU A 105 2.53 -10.65 -16.75
N ARG A 106 3.61 -10.00 -16.30
CA ARG A 106 3.72 -9.49 -14.92
C ARG A 106 2.67 -8.42 -14.61
N ASN A 107 2.46 -7.47 -15.51
CA ASN A 107 1.48 -6.40 -15.31
C ASN A 107 0.05 -6.96 -15.24
N ASN A 108 -0.30 -7.89 -16.13
CA ASN A 108 -1.61 -8.54 -16.15
C ASN A 108 -1.85 -9.41 -14.90
N TYR A 109 -0.82 -10.15 -14.47
CA TYR A 109 -0.88 -10.94 -13.23
C TYR A 109 -1.18 -10.05 -12.02
N ARG A 110 -0.44 -8.95 -11.86
CA ARG A 110 -0.62 -8.01 -10.73
C ARG A 110 -1.98 -7.33 -10.76
N GLN A 111 -2.50 -6.99 -11.93
CA GLN A 111 -3.84 -6.41 -12.06
C GLN A 111 -4.95 -7.39 -11.62
N ALA A 112 -4.87 -8.64 -12.03
CA ALA A 112 -5.81 -9.68 -11.59
C ALA A 112 -5.69 -9.95 -10.08
N MET A 113 -4.46 -9.96 -9.55
CA MET A 113 -4.21 -10.12 -8.11
C MET A 113 -4.80 -8.96 -7.30
N ALA A 114 -4.64 -7.72 -7.75
CA ALA A 114 -5.20 -6.53 -7.10
C ALA A 114 -6.72 -6.62 -6.93
N LEU A 115 -7.42 -7.15 -7.95
CA LEU A 115 -8.86 -7.38 -7.88
C LEU A 115 -9.24 -8.49 -6.88
N SER A 116 -8.42 -9.53 -6.75
CA SER A 116 -8.64 -10.58 -5.75
C SER A 116 -8.50 -10.05 -4.33
N LEU A 117 -7.46 -9.26 -4.08
CA LEU A 117 -7.27 -8.60 -2.79
C LEU A 117 -8.42 -7.63 -2.49
N ALA A 118 -8.83 -6.81 -3.46
CA ALA A 118 -9.93 -5.88 -3.30
C ALA A 118 -11.27 -6.58 -3.03
N GLN A 119 -11.53 -7.71 -3.69
CA GLN A 119 -12.74 -8.52 -3.49
C GLN A 119 -12.81 -9.09 -2.07
N ASN A 120 -11.69 -9.60 -1.54
CA ASN A 120 -11.62 -10.17 -0.19
C ASN A 120 -11.97 -9.13 0.89
N THR A 121 -11.67 -7.85 0.65
CA THR A 121 -11.97 -6.75 1.59
C THR A 121 -13.14 -5.87 1.14
N ALA A 122 -13.93 -6.29 0.15
CA ALA A 122 -14.90 -5.42 -0.51
C ALA A 122 -15.99 -4.91 0.43
N VAL A 123 -16.47 -5.77 1.33
CA VAL A 123 -17.48 -5.42 2.35
C VAL A 123 -16.88 -4.42 3.35
N ALA A 124 -15.70 -4.71 3.87
CA ALA A 124 -15.01 -3.83 4.82
C ALA A 124 -14.60 -2.47 4.21
N SER A 125 -14.45 -2.41 2.89
CA SER A 125 -14.02 -1.21 2.14
C SER A 125 -15.19 -0.49 1.47
N ALA A 126 -16.43 -0.94 1.64
CA ALA A 126 -17.59 -0.43 0.92
C ALA A 126 -17.78 1.08 1.08
N ASP A 127 -17.58 1.61 2.29
CA ASP A 127 -17.63 3.05 2.58
C ASP A 127 -16.55 3.85 1.83
N GLN A 128 -15.39 3.24 1.61
CA GLN A 128 -14.29 3.88 0.90
C GLN A 128 -14.58 3.94 -0.60
N TYR A 129 -15.14 2.88 -1.18
CA TYR A 129 -15.55 2.87 -2.58
C TYR A 129 -16.70 3.84 -2.86
N GLU A 130 -17.70 3.92 -1.98
CA GLU A 130 -18.78 4.90 -2.10
C GLU A 130 -18.24 6.33 -2.09
N ARG A 131 -17.33 6.66 -1.17
CA ARG A 131 -16.70 7.99 -1.13
C ARG A 131 -15.88 8.28 -2.38
N LEU A 132 -15.12 7.30 -2.87
CA LEU A 132 -14.37 7.44 -4.12
C LEU A 132 -15.32 7.75 -5.28
N MET A 133 -16.40 6.98 -5.44
CA MET A 133 -17.40 7.19 -6.50
C MET A 133 -18.03 8.59 -6.40
N ARG A 134 -18.54 8.98 -5.23
CA ARG A 134 -19.14 10.32 -5.03
C ARG A 134 -18.17 11.45 -5.35
N ARG A 135 -16.89 11.30 -4.97
CA ARG A 135 -15.85 12.29 -5.28
C ARG A 135 -15.62 12.39 -6.78
N LEU A 136 -15.43 11.26 -7.46
CA LEU A 136 -15.23 11.23 -8.91
C LEU A 136 -16.43 11.80 -9.67
N GLU A 137 -17.66 11.55 -9.21
CA GLU A 137 -18.88 12.17 -9.78
C GLU A 137 -18.90 13.68 -9.57
N THR A 138 -18.57 14.15 -8.36
CA THR A 138 -18.53 15.58 -8.03
C THR A 138 -17.47 16.32 -8.87
N GLU A 139 -16.36 15.65 -9.17
CA GLU A 139 -15.29 16.16 -10.04
C GLU A 139 -15.61 16.01 -11.54
N GLY A 140 -16.77 15.45 -11.92
CA GLY A 140 -17.18 15.22 -13.30
C GLY A 140 -16.36 14.14 -14.03
N LYS A 141 -15.67 13.28 -13.28
CA LYS A 141 -14.80 12.22 -13.82
C LYS A 141 -15.51 10.88 -13.96
N LEU A 142 -16.58 10.63 -13.21
CA LEU A 142 -17.35 9.38 -13.23
C LEU A 142 -18.82 9.66 -13.47
N ASP A 143 -19.44 8.82 -14.31
CA ASP A 143 -20.89 8.68 -14.42
C ASP A 143 -21.23 7.23 -14.03
N ARG A 144 -21.79 7.03 -12.83
CA ARG A 144 -22.12 5.69 -12.34
C ARG A 144 -23.17 4.97 -13.20
N GLY A 145 -24.10 5.73 -13.77
CA GLY A 145 -25.17 5.16 -14.60
C GLY A 145 -24.61 4.57 -15.89
N LEU A 146 -23.66 5.29 -16.52
CA LEU A 146 -22.97 4.84 -17.73
C LEU A 146 -22.10 3.60 -17.48
N GLU A 147 -21.46 3.54 -16.31
CA GLU A 147 -20.57 2.44 -15.92
C GLU A 147 -21.27 1.27 -15.23
N PHE A 148 -22.61 1.33 -15.09
CA PHE A 148 -23.42 0.32 -14.40
C PHE A 148 -22.98 0.08 -12.94
N LEU A 149 -22.48 1.12 -12.28
CA LEU A 149 -22.15 1.10 -10.86
C LEU A 149 -23.39 1.40 -10.00
N PRO A 150 -23.46 0.84 -8.77
CA PRO A 150 -24.67 0.94 -7.97
C PRO A 150 -24.95 2.35 -7.43
N SER A 151 -26.24 2.66 -7.27
CA SER A 151 -26.69 3.89 -6.59
C SER A 151 -26.37 3.85 -5.09
N ASP A 152 -26.53 4.99 -4.41
CA ASP A 152 -26.35 5.06 -2.96
C ASP A 152 -27.36 4.16 -2.22
N GLU A 153 -28.61 4.10 -2.68
CA GLU A 153 -29.63 3.20 -2.13
C GLU A 153 -29.27 1.73 -2.34
N GLU A 154 -28.76 1.36 -3.51
CA GLU A 154 -28.33 0.00 -3.79
C GLU A 154 -27.11 -0.43 -2.96
N LEU A 155 -26.14 0.48 -2.78
CA LEU A 155 -24.98 0.24 -1.91
C LEU A 155 -25.40 0.01 -0.47
N GLN A 156 -26.35 0.82 0.03
CA GLN A 156 -26.87 0.68 1.38
C GLN A 156 -27.59 -0.66 1.57
N ALA A 157 -28.47 -1.04 0.63
CA ALA A 157 -29.16 -2.33 0.66
C ALA A 157 -28.18 -3.51 0.61
N ARG A 158 -27.11 -3.42 -0.20
CA ARG A 158 -26.05 -4.45 -0.26
C ARG A 158 -25.32 -4.56 1.08
N ARG A 159 -24.97 -3.45 1.73
CA ARG A 159 -24.30 -3.45 3.04
C ARG A 159 -25.14 -4.11 4.12
N GLU A 160 -26.44 -3.80 4.16
CA GLU A 160 -27.38 -4.43 5.11
C GLU A 160 -27.47 -5.95 4.89
N GLY A 161 -27.31 -6.40 3.64
CA GLY A 161 -27.20 -7.82 3.28
C GLY A 161 -25.79 -8.43 3.43
N GLY A 162 -24.80 -7.69 3.95
CA GLY A 162 -23.42 -8.16 4.11
C GLY A 162 -22.63 -8.30 2.80
N ALA A 163 -23.06 -7.64 1.73
CA ALA A 163 -22.44 -7.66 0.41
C ALA A 163 -21.78 -6.32 0.05
N GLY A 164 -20.73 -6.39 -0.76
CA GLY A 164 -20.02 -5.22 -1.28
C GLY A 164 -20.15 -5.07 -2.80
N LEU A 165 -19.19 -4.36 -3.40
CA LEU A 165 -19.01 -4.36 -4.85
C LEU A 165 -18.52 -5.73 -5.33
N THR A 166 -19.02 -6.13 -6.49
CA THR A 166 -18.59 -7.31 -7.23
C THR A 166 -17.27 -7.06 -7.95
N ARG A 167 -16.60 -8.14 -8.36
CA ARG A 167 -15.32 -8.07 -9.07
C ARG A 167 -15.37 -7.25 -10.39
N PRO A 168 -16.41 -7.34 -11.23
CA PRO A 168 -16.57 -6.47 -12.39
C PRO A 168 -16.74 -4.98 -12.03
N GLU A 169 -17.46 -4.66 -10.96
CA GLU A 169 -17.61 -3.28 -10.47
C GLU A 169 -16.28 -2.74 -9.91
N LEU A 170 -15.51 -3.58 -9.22
CA LEU A 170 -14.16 -3.24 -8.75
C LEU A 170 -13.19 -2.99 -9.92
N ALA A 171 -13.29 -3.74 -11.02
CA ALA A 171 -12.48 -3.54 -12.22
C ALA A 171 -12.67 -2.16 -12.85
N VAL A 172 -13.91 -1.66 -12.87
CA VAL A 172 -14.22 -0.29 -13.29
C VAL A 172 -13.52 0.71 -12.37
N LEU A 173 -13.69 0.59 -11.05
CA LEU A 173 -13.07 1.52 -10.10
C LEU A 173 -11.54 1.51 -10.13
N VAL A 174 -10.90 0.36 -10.34
CA VAL A 174 -9.45 0.27 -10.56
C VAL A 174 -9.02 1.16 -11.73
N SER A 175 -9.76 1.10 -12.84
CA SER A 175 -9.46 1.88 -14.04
C SER A 175 -9.55 3.38 -13.79
N TYR A 176 -10.63 3.83 -13.14
CA TYR A 176 -10.79 5.24 -12.78
C TYR A 176 -9.71 5.73 -11.80
N ALA A 177 -9.37 4.93 -10.78
CA ALA A 177 -8.31 5.26 -9.83
C ALA A 177 -6.94 5.42 -10.52
N LYS A 178 -6.62 4.52 -11.46
CA LYS A 178 -5.38 4.61 -12.27
C LYS A 178 -5.36 5.84 -13.17
N ILE A 179 -6.46 6.11 -13.88
CA ILE A 179 -6.57 7.26 -14.80
C ILE A 179 -6.37 8.57 -14.02
N GLU A 180 -7.06 8.73 -12.89
CA GLU A 180 -6.97 9.93 -12.09
C GLU A 180 -5.56 10.13 -11.52
N LEU A 181 -4.99 9.09 -10.94
CA LEU A 181 -3.65 9.15 -10.36
C LEU A 181 -2.59 9.45 -11.43
N LYS A 182 -2.70 8.83 -12.62
CA LYS A 182 -1.84 9.12 -13.76
C LYS A 182 -1.92 10.60 -14.13
N GLN A 183 -3.12 11.18 -14.27
CA GLN A 183 -3.29 12.59 -14.60
C GLN A 183 -2.63 13.51 -13.56
N ALA A 184 -2.81 13.20 -12.27
CA ALA A 184 -2.20 13.96 -11.18
C ALA A 184 -0.66 13.85 -11.18
N LEU A 185 -0.11 12.67 -11.50
CA LEU A 185 1.34 12.44 -11.54
C LEU A 185 2.02 13.04 -12.76
N VAL A 186 1.38 13.05 -13.93
CA VAL A 186 1.94 13.71 -15.13
C VAL A 186 2.23 15.20 -14.85
N ALA A 187 1.37 15.86 -14.07
CA ALA A 187 1.56 17.25 -13.67
C ALA A 187 2.57 17.44 -12.50
N ALA A 188 3.00 16.35 -11.86
CA ALA A 188 3.84 16.41 -10.67
C ALA A 188 5.34 16.41 -11.04
N PRO A 189 6.20 17.17 -10.33
CA PRO A 189 7.64 17.23 -10.62
C PRO A 189 8.38 15.87 -10.56
N ILE A 190 7.84 14.89 -9.83
CA ILE A 190 8.46 13.57 -9.62
C ILE A 190 8.80 12.85 -10.95
N VAL A 191 7.99 13.01 -11.99
CA VAL A 191 8.20 12.32 -13.28
C VAL A 191 9.41 12.85 -14.07
N HIS A 192 9.93 14.01 -13.67
CA HIS A 192 11.13 14.62 -14.23
C HIS A 192 12.34 14.50 -13.29
N ASP A 193 12.15 13.98 -12.09
CA ASP A 193 13.21 13.86 -11.10
C ASP A 193 14.06 12.60 -11.37
N PRO A 194 15.36 12.74 -11.71
CA PRO A 194 16.23 11.61 -12.02
C PRO A 194 16.31 10.56 -10.91
N ARG A 195 16.07 10.97 -9.66
CA ARG A 195 16.12 10.08 -8.49
C ARG A 195 15.01 9.02 -8.50
N PHE A 196 13.96 9.23 -9.30
CA PHE A 196 12.82 8.31 -9.44
C PHE A 196 12.74 7.66 -10.84
N ASN A 197 13.81 7.75 -11.66
CA ASN A 197 13.85 7.15 -13.00
C ASN A 197 13.65 5.61 -13.00
N ALA A 198 13.79 4.92 -11.86
CA ALA A 198 13.50 3.49 -11.78
C ALA A 198 12.09 3.14 -12.29
N ALA A 199 11.09 4.01 -12.05
CA ALA A 199 9.74 3.82 -12.59
C ALA A 199 9.65 4.07 -14.10
N LEU A 200 10.50 4.93 -14.67
CA LEU A 200 10.60 5.06 -16.13
C LEU A 200 11.22 3.79 -16.73
N TYR A 201 12.29 3.30 -16.11
CA TYR A 201 13.03 2.14 -16.60
C TYR A 201 12.20 0.86 -16.57
N SER A 202 11.30 0.69 -15.59
CA SER A 202 10.43 -0.50 -15.52
C SER A 202 9.52 -0.68 -16.75
N ALA A 203 9.30 0.36 -17.56
CA ALA A 203 8.51 0.28 -18.78
C ALA A 203 9.24 -0.34 -19.98
N PHE A 204 10.57 -0.53 -19.89
CA PHE A 204 11.40 -0.92 -21.02
C PHE A 204 12.13 -2.25 -20.79
N PRO A 205 12.37 -3.03 -21.86
CA PRO A 205 13.23 -4.21 -21.80
C PRO A 205 14.63 -3.88 -21.25
N ALA A 206 15.20 -4.81 -20.48
CA ALA A 206 16.54 -4.66 -19.90
C ALA A 206 17.61 -4.52 -20.98
N SER A 207 17.46 -5.23 -22.11
CA SER A 207 18.35 -5.10 -23.27
C SER A 207 18.35 -3.69 -23.88
N LEU A 208 17.18 -3.03 -23.93
CA LEU A 208 17.06 -1.65 -24.43
C LEU A 208 17.71 -0.65 -23.47
N LEU A 209 17.45 -0.80 -22.17
CA LEU A 209 18.04 0.03 -21.12
C LEU A 209 19.57 -0.06 -21.11
N ALA A 210 20.12 -1.26 -21.27
CA ALA A 210 21.57 -1.48 -21.33
C ALA A 210 22.20 -0.87 -22.59
N ALA A 211 21.52 -0.95 -23.74
CA ALA A 211 22.05 -0.45 -25.00
C ALA A 211 21.93 1.07 -25.16
N PHE A 212 20.83 1.68 -24.67
CA PHE A 212 20.52 3.09 -24.90
C PHE A 212 19.98 3.81 -23.65
N PRO A 213 20.71 3.83 -22.52
CA PRO A 213 20.22 4.45 -21.29
C PRO A 213 19.90 5.94 -21.45
N GLU A 214 20.77 6.69 -22.15
CA GLU A 214 20.56 8.12 -22.44
C GLU A 214 19.31 8.38 -23.28
N ALA A 215 18.96 7.47 -24.20
CA ALA A 215 17.78 7.62 -25.05
C ALA A 215 16.49 7.37 -24.24
N VAL A 216 16.54 6.49 -23.25
CA VAL A 216 15.43 6.26 -22.31
C VAL A 216 15.24 7.48 -21.40
N ASP A 217 16.33 8.04 -20.85
CA ASP A 217 16.26 9.25 -20.02
C ASP A 217 15.67 10.46 -20.76
N ALA A 218 16.01 10.57 -22.05
CA ALA A 218 15.55 11.62 -22.95
C ALA A 218 14.24 11.27 -23.69
N HIS A 219 13.54 10.20 -23.30
CA HIS A 219 12.33 9.75 -24.00
C HIS A 219 11.28 10.88 -24.05
N PRO A 220 10.69 11.19 -25.22
CA PRO A 220 9.74 12.30 -25.37
C PRO A 220 8.52 12.20 -24.44
N LEU A 221 8.06 10.98 -24.19
CA LEU A 221 6.93 10.67 -23.29
C LEU A 221 7.36 10.24 -21.88
N ARG A 222 8.55 10.66 -21.40
CA ARG A 222 9.05 10.21 -20.09
C ARG A 222 8.08 10.50 -18.96
N ALA A 223 7.35 11.62 -19.02
CA ALA A 223 6.44 12.05 -17.97
C ALA A 223 5.23 11.11 -17.92
N GLU A 224 4.63 10.84 -19.09
CA GLU A 224 3.48 9.98 -19.27
C GLU A 224 3.80 8.52 -18.92
N ILE A 225 4.96 8.02 -19.34
CA ILE A 225 5.40 6.65 -19.03
C ILE A 225 5.64 6.50 -17.54
N SER A 226 6.42 7.41 -16.92
CA SER A 226 6.70 7.35 -15.48
C SER A 226 5.41 7.45 -14.65
N ALA A 227 4.51 8.38 -14.99
CA ALA A 227 3.23 8.52 -14.31
C ALA A 227 2.37 7.26 -14.44
N THR A 228 2.36 6.63 -15.62
CA THR A 228 1.60 5.38 -15.87
C THR A 228 2.18 4.23 -15.04
N GLN A 229 3.50 4.05 -15.03
CA GLN A 229 4.16 3.00 -14.26
C GLN A 229 3.93 3.15 -12.76
N ILE A 230 4.10 4.38 -12.23
CA ILE A 230 3.85 4.67 -10.80
C ILE A 230 2.38 4.44 -10.45
N ALA A 231 1.44 4.94 -11.26
CA ALA A 231 0.01 4.78 -10.99
C ALA A 231 -0.42 3.30 -11.02
N ASN A 232 0.08 2.55 -12.01
CA ASN A 232 -0.19 1.12 -12.12
C ASN A 232 0.35 0.34 -10.93
N ASP A 233 1.62 0.53 -10.57
CA ASP A 233 2.25 -0.19 -9.47
C ASP A 233 1.57 0.14 -8.13
N LEU A 234 1.32 1.43 -7.86
CA LEU A 234 0.66 1.89 -6.64
C LEU A 234 -0.76 1.32 -6.51
N VAL A 235 -1.60 1.42 -7.54
CA VAL A 235 -2.98 0.89 -7.48
C VAL A 235 -2.99 -0.63 -7.41
N ASN A 236 -2.14 -1.32 -8.19
CA ASN A 236 -2.10 -2.78 -8.22
C ASN A 236 -1.64 -3.38 -6.88
N ARG A 237 -0.68 -2.74 -6.18
CA ARG A 237 -0.19 -3.23 -4.89
C ARG A 237 -1.02 -2.75 -3.71
N MET A 238 -1.31 -1.45 -3.66
CA MET A 238 -1.86 -0.81 -2.46
C MET A 238 -3.39 -0.76 -2.44
N GLY A 239 -4.02 -0.93 -3.61
CA GLY A 239 -5.46 -0.97 -3.77
C GLY A 239 -6.09 0.35 -4.21
N ILE A 240 -7.34 0.25 -4.65
CA ILE A 240 -8.11 1.28 -5.36
C ILE A 240 -8.17 2.61 -4.60
N THR A 241 -8.44 2.56 -3.29
CA THR A 241 -8.72 3.75 -2.47
C THR A 241 -7.50 4.23 -1.67
N TRP A 242 -6.35 3.55 -1.78
CA TRP A 242 -5.20 3.80 -0.92
C TRP A 242 -4.65 5.22 -1.09
N PHE A 243 -4.51 5.68 -2.35
CA PHE A 243 -4.01 7.01 -2.66
C PHE A 243 -4.85 8.11 -1.99
N ASP A 244 -6.17 8.04 -2.13
CA ASP A 244 -7.09 9.01 -1.52
C ASP A 244 -7.05 8.99 0.01
N ARG A 245 -6.84 7.82 0.61
CA ARG A 245 -6.69 7.70 2.05
C ARG A 245 -5.44 8.41 2.55
N ILE A 246 -4.29 8.17 1.91
CA ILE A 246 -3.05 8.86 2.26
C ILE A 246 -3.18 10.37 2.03
N ARG A 247 -3.74 10.78 0.89
CA ARG A 247 -3.99 12.18 0.56
C ARG A 247 -4.88 12.87 1.60
N SER A 248 -5.99 12.24 1.98
CA SER A 248 -6.92 12.81 2.97
C SER A 248 -6.30 12.87 4.37
N ALA A 249 -5.50 11.88 4.75
CA ALA A 249 -4.88 11.81 6.08
C ALA A 249 -3.68 12.78 6.22
N THR A 250 -2.90 12.98 5.17
CA THR A 250 -1.63 13.73 5.24
C THR A 250 -1.69 15.11 4.59
N GLY A 251 -2.68 15.36 3.73
CA GLY A 251 -2.74 16.56 2.90
C GLY A 251 -1.66 16.66 1.81
N ALA A 252 -0.87 15.60 1.61
CA ALA A 252 0.21 15.59 0.62
C ALA A 252 -0.32 15.48 -0.82
N ASP A 253 0.38 16.12 -1.76
CA ASP A 253 0.08 16.01 -3.19
C ASP A 253 0.53 14.66 -3.79
N ALA A 254 0.09 14.39 -5.02
CA ALA A 254 0.36 13.13 -5.71
C ALA A 254 1.85 12.81 -5.86
N GLY A 255 2.67 13.83 -6.17
CA GLY A 255 4.11 13.65 -6.35
C GLY A 255 4.79 13.27 -5.03
N ARG A 256 4.43 13.92 -3.92
CA ARG A 256 4.99 13.59 -2.60
C ARG A 256 4.56 12.21 -2.11
N ILE A 257 3.30 11.83 -2.31
CA ILE A 257 2.80 10.50 -1.95
C ILE A 257 3.53 9.43 -2.75
N ALA A 258 3.66 9.60 -4.07
CA ALA A 258 4.42 8.69 -4.91
C ALA A 258 5.89 8.60 -4.51
N ALA A 259 6.54 9.72 -4.18
CA ALA A 259 7.93 9.72 -3.72
C ALA A 259 8.09 8.91 -2.42
N ALA A 260 7.27 9.18 -1.41
CA ALA A 260 7.31 8.46 -0.14
C ALA A 260 7.00 6.95 -0.32
N TYR A 261 6.05 6.62 -1.20
CA TYR A 261 5.72 5.25 -1.57
C TYR A 261 6.93 4.51 -2.19
N LEU A 262 7.54 5.07 -3.24
CA LEU A 262 8.69 4.48 -3.92
C LEU A 262 9.90 4.32 -3.00
N ILE A 263 10.11 5.29 -2.09
CA ILE A 263 11.15 5.20 -1.05
C ILE A 263 10.86 4.05 -0.09
N SER A 264 9.61 3.94 0.38
CA SER A 264 9.15 2.87 1.28
C SER A 264 9.40 1.48 0.68
N LEU A 265 9.09 1.27 -0.60
CA LEU A 265 9.38 0.01 -1.28
C LEU A 265 10.86 -0.37 -1.21
N ARG A 266 11.75 0.59 -1.48
CA ARG A 266 13.21 0.36 -1.49
C ARG A 266 13.81 0.21 -0.10
N VAL A 267 13.32 0.95 0.89
CA VAL A 267 13.76 0.86 2.28
C VAL A 267 13.48 -0.53 2.86
N HIS A 268 12.33 -1.12 2.54
CA HIS A 268 11.91 -2.40 3.07
C HIS A 268 12.18 -3.60 2.15
N ASP A 269 12.79 -3.37 0.99
CA ASP A 269 13.06 -4.39 -0.04
C ASP A 269 11.79 -5.11 -0.52
N VAL A 270 10.71 -4.35 -0.67
CA VAL A 270 9.36 -4.89 -0.93
C VAL A 270 9.29 -5.63 -2.26
N ASP A 271 10.04 -5.21 -3.29
CA ASP A 271 9.99 -5.86 -4.60
C ASP A 271 10.38 -7.34 -4.52
N ALA A 272 11.50 -7.65 -3.87
CA ALA A 272 11.97 -9.03 -3.71
C ALA A 272 10.98 -9.89 -2.88
N HIS A 273 10.44 -9.33 -1.80
CA HIS A 273 9.48 -10.05 -0.95
C HIS A 273 8.12 -10.21 -1.61
N TRP A 274 7.69 -9.22 -2.39
CA TRP A 274 6.45 -9.27 -3.16
C TRP A 274 6.52 -10.37 -4.22
N GLU A 275 7.61 -10.43 -5.00
CA GLU A 275 7.84 -11.51 -5.95
C GLU A 275 7.92 -12.89 -5.27
N ALA A 276 8.52 -12.97 -4.07
CA ALA A 276 8.54 -14.19 -3.29
C ALA A 276 7.12 -14.64 -2.85
N ILE A 277 6.24 -13.69 -2.50
CA ILE A 277 4.83 -13.97 -2.18
C ILE A 277 4.08 -14.41 -3.45
N GLU A 278 4.28 -13.72 -4.59
CA GLU A 278 3.69 -14.11 -5.89
C GLU A 278 4.10 -15.54 -6.26
N ALA A 279 5.36 -15.92 -6.02
CA ALA A 279 5.88 -17.27 -6.29
C ALA A 279 5.29 -18.38 -5.38
N LEU A 280 4.51 -18.03 -4.34
CA LEU A 280 3.75 -18.98 -3.51
C LEU A 280 2.37 -19.31 -4.10
N ASP A 281 1.97 -18.69 -5.20
CA ASP A 281 0.72 -19.00 -5.89
C ASP A 281 0.65 -20.49 -6.24
N GLY A 282 -0.48 -21.13 -5.92
CA GLY A 282 -0.69 -22.57 -6.02
C GLY A 282 0.12 -23.45 -5.05
N LYS A 283 0.98 -22.88 -4.20
CA LYS A 283 1.78 -23.62 -3.19
C LYS A 283 1.22 -23.50 -1.77
N VAL A 284 0.62 -22.36 -1.45
CA VAL A 284 -0.14 -22.11 -0.21
C VAL A 284 -1.59 -21.78 -0.55
N SER A 285 -2.48 -21.70 0.45
CA SER A 285 -3.87 -21.28 0.16
C SER A 285 -3.92 -19.80 -0.22
N ALA A 286 -4.91 -19.42 -1.03
CA ALA A 286 -5.11 -18.03 -1.44
C ALA A 286 -5.30 -17.08 -0.23
N ASP A 287 -5.93 -17.57 0.85
CA ASP A 287 -6.09 -16.81 2.09
C ASP A 287 -4.73 -16.51 2.75
N VAL A 288 -3.83 -17.51 2.84
CA VAL A 288 -2.45 -17.30 3.33
C VAL A 288 -1.77 -16.23 2.49
N GLN A 289 -1.84 -16.36 1.16
CA GLN A 289 -1.15 -15.43 0.27
C GLN A 289 -1.71 -14.00 0.40
N ALA A 290 -3.03 -13.85 0.55
CA ALA A 290 -3.68 -12.57 0.77
C ALA A 290 -3.27 -11.93 2.11
N GLU A 291 -3.09 -12.73 3.18
CA GLU A 291 -2.58 -12.25 4.47
C GLU A 291 -1.14 -11.72 4.36
N LEU A 292 -0.26 -12.43 3.64
CA LEU A 292 1.13 -11.98 3.40
C LEU A 292 1.17 -10.66 2.61
N PHE A 293 0.34 -10.51 1.56
CA PHE A 293 0.21 -9.23 0.86
C PHE A 293 -0.34 -8.14 1.77
N ALA A 294 -1.29 -8.46 2.65
CA ALA A 294 -1.84 -7.51 3.60
C ALA A 294 -0.78 -7.01 4.60
N ASP A 295 0.16 -7.86 5.03
CA ASP A 295 1.31 -7.45 5.83
C ASP A 295 2.22 -6.46 5.08
N ALA A 296 2.55 -6.77 3.83
CA ALA A 296 3.34 -5.88 2.97
C ALA A 296 2.64 -4.52 2.77
N ILE A 297 1.35 -4.53 2.46
CA ILE A 297 0.53 -3.33 2.28
C ILE A 297 0.50 -2.51 3.57
N ARG A 298 0.32 -3.15 4.74
CA ARG A 298 0.35 -2.46 6.04
C ARG A 298 1.69 -1.77 6.29
N LEU A 299 2.80 -2.49 6.09
CA LEU A 299 4.16 -1.95 6.25
C LEU A 299 4.37 -0.74 5.34
N VAL A 300 4.06 -0.87 4.05
CA VAL A 300 4.26 0.21 3.08
C VAL A 300 3.37 1.41 3.39
N THR A 301 2.13 1.18 3.80
CA THR A 301 1.18 2.24 4.20
C THR A 301 1.74 3.07 5.36
N ARG A 302 2.12 2.41 6.47
CA ARG A 302 2.61 3.11 7.65
C ARG A 302 3.92 3.84 7.37
N SER A 303 4.85 3.20 6.66
CA SER A 303 6.15 3.79 6.32
C SER A 303 6.02 4.95 5.34
N THR A 304 5.06 4.90 4.41
CA THR A 304 4.74 6.05 3.54
C THR A 304 4.25 7.24 4.37
N SER A 305 3.25 7.04 5.25
CA SER A 305 2.75 8.09 6.14
C SER A 305 3.87 8.66 7.02
N TRP A 306 4.72 7.79 7.55
CA TRP A 306 5.87 8.17 8.37
C TRP A 306 6.83 9.08 7.62
N LEU A 307 7.22 8.71 6.39
CA LEU A 307 8.12 9.50 5.56
C LEU A 307 7.50 10.86 5.21
N LEU A 308 6.19 10.90 4.91
CA LEU A 308 5.48 12.15 4.63
C LEU A 308 5.48 13.09 5.85
N GLN A 309 5.35 12.54 7.06
CA GLN A 309 5.31 13.31 8.29
C GLN A 309 6.70 13.76 8.77
N ASN A 310 7.69 12.88 8.69
CA ASN A 310 9.02 13.06 9.30
C ASN A 310 10.09 13.55 8.32
N ARG A 311 9.90 13.39 7.00
CA ARG A 311 10.86 13.81 5.95
C ARG A 311 10.29 14.90 5.04
N ARG A 312 9.59 15.88 5.64
CA ARG A 312 8.83 16.93 4.91
C ARG A 312 9.63 17.76 3.90
N GLN A 313 10.91 18.01 4.16
CA GLN A 313 11.75 18.90 3.32
C GLN A 313 12.72 18.14 2.39
N ALA A 314 12.85 16.82 2.51
CA ALA A 314 13.75 16.01 1.69
C ALA A 314 13.29 14.54 1.61
N LEU A 315 12.25 14.26 0.82
CA LEU A 315 11.98 12.90 0.33
C LEU A 315 13.03 12.53 -0.72
N ASP A 316 14.28 12.43 -0.27
CA ASP A 316 15.41 12.01 -1.09
C ASP A 316 15.59 10.50 -0.97
N PRO A 317 15.43 9.72 -2.05
CA PRO A 317 15.49 8.27 -1.98
C PRO A 317 16.87 7.76 -1.57
N VAL A 318 17.96 8.38 -2.04
CA VAL A 318 19.32 7.94 -1.71
C VAL A 318 19.56 8.07 -0.20
N SER A 319 19.35 9.28 0.34
CA SER A 319 19.50 9.56 1.76
C SER A 319 18.61 8.65 2.62
N CYS A 320 17.33 8.48 2.27
CA CYS A 320 16.43 7.62 3.04
C CYS A 320 16.87 6.15 3.00
N ILE A 321 17.30 5.64 1.85
CA ILE A 321 17.73 4.24 1.72
C ILE A 321 19.03 4.00 2.51
N ASP A 322 20.03 4.86 2.34
CA ASP A 322 21.29 4.79 3.11
C ASP A 322 21.02 4.93 4.61
N HIS A 323 19.97 5.66 4.96
CA HIS A 323 19.55 5.79 6.33
C HIS A 323 18.93 4.50 6.87
N TYR A 324 17.87 3.97 6.27
CA TYR A 324 17.07 2.92 6.93
C TYR A 324 17.41 1.49 6.50
N ARG A 325 17.86 1.27 5.26
CA ARG A 325 17.88 -0.08 4.68
C ARG A 325 18.84 -1.01 5.40
N ALA A 326 20.08 -0.58 5.63
CA ALA A 326 21.09 -1.42 6.26
C ALA A 326 20.75 -1.79 7.72
N PRO A 327 20.36 -0.86 8.61
CA PRO A 327 19.91 -1.21 9.95
C PRO A 327 18.69 -2.14 9.96
N LEU A 328 17.70 -1.91 9.08
CA LEU A 328 16.52 -2.76 8.98
C LEU A 328 16.82 -4.18 8.47
N ALA A 329 17.84 -4.32 7.60
CA ALA A 329 18.29 -5.62 7.10
C ALA A 329 19.07 -6.38 8.18
N ASP A 330 19.91 -5.69 8.95
CA ASP A 330 20.68 -6.30 10.07
C ASP A 330 19.77 -6.92 11.13
N VAL A 331 18.65 -6.27 11.48
CA VAL A 331 17.66 -6.83 12.41
C VAL A 331 17.02 -8.11 11.88
N LEU A 332 16.87 -8.25 10.56
CA LEU A 332 16.30 -9.45 9.92
C LEU A 332 17.35 -10.49 9.50
N ALA A 333 18.65 -10.24 9.71
CA ALA A 333 19.70 -11.12 9.23
C ALA A 333 19.62 -12.53 9.84
N SER A 334 19.02 -12.65 11.03
CA SER A 334 18.76 -13.92 11.70
C SER A 334 17.62 -13.78 12.70
N LYS A 335 17.05 -14.92 13.10
CA LYS A 335 16.02 -14.98 14.14
C LYS A 335 16.55 -14.43 15.47
N GLU A 336 17.81 -14.73 15.80
CA GLU A 336 18.48 -14.27 17.00
C GLU A 336 18.62 -12.74 17.04
N ARG A 337 18.97 -12.12 15.90
CA ARG A 337 19.01 -10.64 15.80
C ARG A 337 17.62 -10.04 15.95
N LEU A 338 16.61 -10.65 15.35
CA LEU A 338 15.22 -10.22 15.48
C LEU A 338 14.77 -10.27 16.95
N GLU A 339 15.02 -11.38 17.66
CA GLU A 339 14.72 -11.55 19.10
C GLU A 339 15.47 -10.55 19.99
N SER A 340 16.69 -10.18 19.61
CA SER A 340 17.50 -9.23 20.38
C SER A 340 16.99 -7.79 20.33
N VAL A 341 16.22 -7.43 19.30
CA VAL A 341 15.74 -6.06 19.07
C VAL A 341 14.23 -5.95 19.25
N ILE A 342 13.47 -6.94 18.80
CA ILE A 342 12.00 -6.94 18.80
C ILE A 342 11.50 -8.00 19.79
N PRO A 343 10.66 -7.62 20.78
CA PRO A 343 10.06 -8.55 21.72
C PRO A 343 9.34 -9.69 21.00
N ALA A 344 9.60 -10.92 21.43
CA ALA A 344 9.04 -12.13 20.81
C ALA A 344 7.50 -12.11 20.74
N SER A 345 6.84 -11.50 21.72
CA SER A 345 5.38 -11.30 21.77
C SER A 345 4.79 -10.52 20.59
N ARG A 346 5.61 -9.85 19.79
CA ARG A 346 5.17 -9.02 18.65
C ARG A 346 5.19 -9.74 17.30
N TRP A 347 5.88 -10.86 17.18
CA TRP A 347 6.09 -11.49 15.88
C TRP A 347 6.17 -13.02 15.92
N GLN A 348 6.54 -13.63 17.05
CA GLN A 348 6.81 -15.06 17.13
C GLN A 348 5.57 -15.92 16.85
N GLU A 349 4.39 -15.48 17.30
CA GLU A 349 3.11 -16.18 17.04
C GLU A 349 2.79 -16.22 15.54
N SER A 350 2.73 -15.05 14.88
CA SER A 350 2.49 -14.98 13.43
C SER A 350 3.58 -15.67 12.61
N TYR A 351 4.84 -15.60 13.06
CA TYR A 351 5.94 -16.34 12.43
C TYR A 351 5.71 -17.85 12.50
N ALA A 352 5.36 -18.39 13.68
CA ALA A 352 5.08 -19.80 13.86
C ALA A 352 3.88 -20.24 13.00
N GLU A 353 2.81 -19.45 12.98
CA GLU A 353 1.64 -19.71 12.16
C GLU A 353 1.97 -19.77 10.65
N TYR A 354 2.74 -18.81 10.14
CA TYR A 354 3.16 -18.81 8.73
C TYR A 354 4.06 -20.00 8.38
N CYS A 355 5.00 -20.36 9.27
CA CYS A 355 5.83 -21.55 9.09
C CYS A 355 5.00 -22.84 9.09
N GLU A 356 4.02 -22.98 9.99
CA GLU A 356 3.07 -24.12 10.01
C GLU A 356 2.25 -24.21 8.72
N ARG A 357 1.90 -23.05 8.14
CA ARG A 357 1.20 -22.91 6.85
C ARG A 357 2.13 -23.01 5.63
N LYS A 358 3.36 -23.50 5.82
CA LYS A 358 4.37 -23.79 4.78
C LYS A 358 4.92 -22.56 4.05
N VAL A 359 4.83 -21.38 4.65
CA VAL A 359 5.52 -20.19 4.15
C VAL A 359 7.03 -20.33 4.49
N PRO A 360 7.95 -20.01 3.57
CA PRO A 360 9.40 -20.09 3.84
C PRO A 360 9.82 -19.20 5.00
N GLU A 361 10.72 -19.67 5.86
CA GLU A 361 11.08 -19.02 7.14
C GLU A 361 11.47 -17.54 7.00
N GLY A 362 12.28 -17.19 6.00
CA GLY A 362 12.70 -15.80 5.77
C GLY A 362 11.51 -14.88 5.45
N LEU A 363 10.56 -15.37 4.65
CA LEU A 363 9.36 -14.62 4.30
C LEU A 363 8.38 -14.56 5.48
N SER A 364 8.23 -15.65 6.24
CA SER A 364 7.47 -15.68 7.49
C SER A 364 7.99 -14.63 8.48
N ALA A 365 9.30 -14.52 8.65
CA ALA A 365 9.91 -13.52 9.54
C ALA A 365 9.68 -12.09 9.04
N TRP A 366 9.81 -11.86 7.72
CA TRP A 366 9.57 -10.54 7.14
C TRP A 366 8.11 -10.09 7.29
N CYS A 367 7.14 -10.95 6.98
CA CYS A 367 5.71 -10.65 7.13
C CYS A 367 5.32 -10.49 8.61
N ALA A 368 5.72 -11.43 9.47
CA ALA A 368 5.39 -11.38 10.90
C ALA A 368 6.01 -10.17 11.63
N SER A 369 7.13 -9.63 11.13
CA SER A 369 7.76 -8.44 11.70
C SER A 369 7.31 -7.13 11.05
N ALA A 370 6.40 -7.14 10.07
CA ALA A 370 5.98 -5.97 9.29
C ALA A 370 5.59 -4.76 10.16
N GLU A 371 4.78 -4.95 11.21
CA GLU A 371 4.40 -3.85 12.10
C GLU A 371 5.60 -3.31 12.91
N SER A 372 6.46 -4.21 13.40
CA SER A 372 7.64 -3.83 14.18
C SER A 372 8.67 -3.10 13.32
N ARG A 373 8.80 -3.46 12.04
CA ARG A 373 9.71 -2.81 11.07
C ARG A 373 9.40 -1.34 10.85
N TYR A 374 8.14 -0.95 10.93
CA TYR A 374 7.75 0.45 10.91
C TYR A 374 8.27 1.18 12.15
N TRP A 375 8.09 0.65 13.36
CA TRP A 375 8.60 1.27 14.59
C TRP A 375 10.13 1.33 14.66
N LEU A 376 10.82 0.37 14.03
CA LEU A 376 12.28 0.42 13.90
C LEU A 376 12.74 1.69 13.19
N MET A 377 11.94 2.30 12.30
CA MET A 377 12.31 3.56 11.66
C MET A 377 12.47 4.69 12.69
N ASP A 378 11.56 4.81 13.66
CA ASP A 378 11.69 5.77 14.76
C ASP A 378 12.91 5.46 15.64
N MET A 379 13.12 4.18 15.96
CA MET A 379 14.27 3.78 16.79
C MET A 379 15.61 4.06 16.09
N ILE A 380 15.68 3.89 14.76
CA ILE A 380 16.86 4.23 13.96
C ILE A 380 17.12 5.74 13.99
N GLU A 381 16.08 6.58 13.90
CA GLU A 381 16.24 8.03 14.05
C GLU A 381 16.84 8.38 15.41
N ILE A 382 16.27 7.83 16.49
CA ILE A 382 16.72 8.10 17.86
C ILE A 382 18.17 7.63 18.05
N SER A 383 18.46 6.39 17.65
CA SER A 383 19.79 5.77 17.72
C SER A 383 20.83 6.66 17.05
N ARG A 384 20.57 7.15 15.85
CA ARG A 384 21.49 8.03 15.13
C ARG A 384 21.58 9.43 15.67
N GLN A 385 20.46 10.02 16.08
CA GLN A 385 20.43 11.37 16.65
C GLN A 385 21.25 11.44 17.94
N LEU A 386 21.23 10.37 18.75
CA LEU A 386 21.86 10.32 20.07
C LEU A 386 23.17 9.52 20.10
N GLY A 387 23.57 8.91 18.98
CA GLY A 387 24.73 8.01 18.92
C GLY A 387 24.61 6.77 19.80
N GLN A 388 23.38 6.30 20.07
CA GLN A 388 23.10 5.15 20.93
C GLN A 388 22.96 3.86 20.12
N ASP A 389 23.30 2.72 20.73
CA ASP A 389 23.06 1.40 20.13
C ASP A 389 21.55 1.17 19.87
N LEU A 390 21.22 0.58 18.72
CA LEU A 390 19.83 0.35 18.30
C LEU A 390 19.10 -0.62 19.23
N GLY A 391 19.77 -1.67 19.72
CA GLY A 391 19.18 -2.62 20.67
C GLY A 391 18.82 -1.93 21.98
N SER A 392 19.68 -1.03 22.45
CA SER A 392 19.46 -0.21 23.64
C SER A 392 18.26 0.73 23.50
N VAL A 393 18.14 1.42 22.36
CA VAL A 393 16.98 2.28 22.06
C VAL A 393 15.70 1.45 21.95
N ALA A 394 15.74 0.32 21.24
CA ALA A 394 14.59 -0.56 21.08
C ALA A 394 14.12 -1.10 22.44
N TRP A 395 15.04 -1.50 23.30
CA TRP A 395 14.71 -1.94 24.66
C TRP A 395 13.94 -0.87 25.43
N VAL A 396 14.42 0.39 25.45
CA VAL A 396 13.71 1.48 26.13
C VAL A 396 12.35 1.73 25.49
N TYR A 397 12.28 1.79 24.15
CA TYR A 397 11.05 2.05 23.40
C TYR A 397 9.97 1.01 23.74
N PHE A 398 10.29 -0.29 23.67
CA PHE A 398 9.34 -1.34 23.97
C PHE A 398 8.95 -1.38 25.45
N ARG A 399 9.91 -1.20 26.36
CA ARG A 399 9.62 -1.17 27.81
C ARG A 399 8.75 0.03 28.20
N LEU A 400 8.91 1.18 27.57
CA LEU A 400 7.99 2.30 27.72
C LEU A 400 6.59 1.94 27.23
N GLY A 401 6.48 1.41 26.00
CA GLY A 401 5.20 1.00 25.44
C GLY A 401 4.43 -0.01 26.30
N GLU A 402 5.15 -0.97 26.89
CA GLU A 402 4.58 -1.96 27.83
C GLU A 402 4.20 -1.33 29.18
N SER A 403 5.11 -0.59 29.81
CA SER A 403 4.88 0.00 31.15
C SER A 403 3.79 1.07 31.16
N LEU A 404 3.60 1.76 30.05
CA LEU A 404 2.52 2.73 29.84
C LEU A 404 1.27 2.09 29.23
N ASN A 405 1.25 0.77 28.99
CA ASN A 405 0.14 0.02 28.42
C ASN A 405 -0.38 0.59 27.07
N LEU A 406 0.53 1.11 26.25
CA LEU A 406 0.18 1.74 24.96
C LEU A 406 -0.36 0.74 23.95
N THR A 407 0.02 -0.54 24.08
CA THR A 407 -0.55 -1.63 23.27
C THR A 407 -2.05 -1.77 23.51
N TRP A 408 -2.52 -1.60 24.75
CA TRP A 408 -3.95 -1.61 25.05
C TRP A 408 -4.63 -0.40 24.43
N LEU A 409 -4.01 0.79 24.52
CA LEU A 409 -4.57 2.01 23.92
C LEU A 409 -4.69 1.92 22.39
N ASP A 410 -3.65 1.45 21.70
CA ASP A 410 -3.69 1.20 20.24
C ASP A 410 -4.78 0.17 19.90
N ARG A 411 -4.96 -0.87 20.72
CA ARG A 411 -6.05 -1.85 20.52
C ARG A 411 -7.44 -1.21 20.65
N GLN A 412 -7.64 -0.32 21.62
CA GLN A 412 -8.90 0.42 21.74
C GLN A 412 -9.15 1.32 20.53
N MET A 413 -8.12 2.04 20.06
CA MET A 413 -8.22 2.86 18.86
C MET A 413 -8.56 2.03 17.61
N ARG A 414 -8.05 0.80 17.48
CA ARG A 414 -8.40 -0.11 16.38
C ARG A 414 -9.80 -0.70 16.50
N ALA A 415 -10.23 -1.02 17.71
CA ALA A 415 -11.56 -1.58 17.97
C ALA A 415 -12.65 -0.51 17.88
N PHE A 416 -12.28 0.78 17.98
CA PHE A 416 -13.19 1.90 17.88
C PHE A 416 -13.94 1.89 16.55
N ARG A 417 -15.26 1.74 16.63
CA ARG A 417 -16.15 1.80 15.48
C ARG A 417 -16.44 3.24 15.13
N ALA A 418 -15.58 3.82 14.29
CA ALA A 418 -15.76 5.16 13.78
C ALA A 418 -17.08 5.29 12.99
N ILE A 419 -17.90 6.26 13.37
CA ILE A 419 -19.12 6.64 12.66
C ILE A 419 -18.82 7.88 11.82
N GLY A 420 -18.87 7.71 10.50
CA GLY A 420 -18.63 8.79 9.54
C GLY A 420 -17.16 9.10 9.29
N HIS A 421 -16.91 9.90 8.25
CA HIS A 421 -15.58 10.11 7.69
C HIS A 421 -14.59 10.80 8.66
N LEU A 422 -15.06 11.81 9.40
CA LEU A 422 -14.21 12.57 10.32
C LEU A 422 -13.66 11.70 11.46
N GLN A 423 -14.48 10.78 11.99
CA GLN A 423 -14.02 9.86 13.02
C GLN A 423 -12.99 8.86 12.47
N VAL A 424 -13.17 8.37 11.24
CA VAL A 424 -12.18 7.50 10.58
C VAL A 424 -10.83 8.21 10.44
N LEU A 425 -10.84 9.47 10.00
CA LEU A 425 -9.62 10.28 9.93
C LEU A 425 -9.00 10.52 11.31
N ALA A 426 -9.82 10.81 12.32
CA ALA A 426 -9.37 11.01 13.69
C ALA A 426 -8.67 9.76 14.23
N THR A 427 -9.22 8.56 14.03
CA THR A 427 -8.58 7.30 14.46
C THR A 427 -7.24 7.06 13.79
N ILE A 428 -7.08 7.41 12.50
CA ILE A 428 -5.77 7.34 11.82
C ILE A 428 -4.79 8.31 12.49
N HIS A 429 -5.22 9.55 12.71
CA HIS A 429 -4.38 10.58 13.33
C HIS A 429 -3.97 10.21 14.77
N TYR A 430 -4.88 9.68 15.59
CA TYR A 430 -4.57 9.27 16.96
C TYR A 430 -3.54 8.13 16.99
N ARG A 431 -3.61 7.18 16.06
CA ARG A 431 -2.61 6.10 16.00
C ARG A 431 -1.23 6.64 15.61
N ASP A 432 -1.16 7.53 14.62
CA ASP A 432 0.10 8.18 14.24
C ASP A 432 0.65 9.04 15.39
N GLU A 433 -0.22 9.77 16.09
CA GLU A 433 0.15 10.56 17.26
C GLU A 433 0.64 9.68 18.43
N LEU A 434 0.08 8.47 18.60
CA LEU A 434 0.53 7.52 19.63
C LEU A 434 1.98 7.10 19.38
N ASP A 435 2.30 6.75 18.13
CA ASP A 435 3.66 6.40 17.72
C ASP A 435 4.62 7.59 17.91
N HIS A 436 4.19 8.79 17.52
CA HIS A 436 4.96 10.01 17.70
C HIS A 436 5.25 10.31 19.18
N GLN A 437 4.26 10.13 20.07
CA GLN A 437 4.45 10.30 21.49
C GLN A 437 5.39 9.25 22.08
N LEU A 438 5.30 7.99 21.65
CA LEU A 438 6.25 6.96 22.10
C LEU A 438 7.69 7.26 21.67
N ARG A 439 7.89 7.80 20.46
CA ARG A 439 9.20 8.30 20.01
C ARG A 439 9.71 9.43 20.92
N ASN A 440 8.87 10.42 21.21
CA ASN A 440 9.25 11.56 22.06
C ASN A 440 9.54 11.15 23.51
N LEU A 441 8.77 10.21 24.06
CA LEU A 441 9.01 9.62 25.38
C LEU A 441 10.36 8.89 25.41
N THR A 442 10.66 8.12 24.36
CA THR A 442 11.96 7.42 24.24
C THR A 442 13.11 8.43 24.19
N LEU A 443 12.99 9.51 23.40
CA LEU A 443 13.97 10.61 23.38
C LEU A 443 14.12 11.29 24.75
N SER A 444 13.01 11.46 25.48
CA SER A 444 12.98 12.05 26.83
C SER A 444 13.81 11.21 27.81
N VAL A 445 13.67 9.88 27.80
CA VAL A 445 14.47 8.96 28.62
C VAL A 445 15.97 9.13 28.37
N PHE A 446 16.40 9.19 27.11
CA PHE A 446 17.83 9.35 26.80
C PHE A 446 18.34 10.78 27.01
N SER A 447 17.44 11.75 27.17
CA SER A 447 17.80 13.14 27.50
C SER A 447 17.98 13.37 29.00
N GLU A 448 17.56 12.43 29.84
CA GLU A 448 17.67 12.53 31.29
C GLU A 448 19.15 12.44 31.73
N PRO A 449 19.63 13.36 32.58
CA PRO A 449 20.99 13.31 33.07
C PRO A 449 21.20 12.08 33.95
N VAL A 450 22.18 11.26 33.59
CA VAL A 450 22.70 10.15 34.39
C VAL A 450 24.22 10.32 34.56
N GLU A 451 24.78 9.79 35.64
CA GLU A 451 26.23 9.79 35.81
C GLU A 451 26.90 8.86 34.78
N GLY A 452 27.72 9.42 33.90
CA GLY A 452 28.43 8.69 32.83
C GLY A 452 27.54 8.20 31.68
N ASP A 453 27.97 7.15 30.99
CA ASP A 453 27.23 6.50 29.90
C ASP A 453 26.22 5.46 30.45
N GLY A 454 25.39 5.89 31.41
CA GLY A 454 24.46 5.01 32.13
C GLY A 454 23.67 4.08 31.21
N THR A 455 23.47 2.85 31.68
CA THR A 455 22.78 1.78 30.97
C THR A 455 21.33 2.15 30.62
N PRO A 456 20.70 1.48 29.63
CA PRO A 456 19.30 1.74 29.28
C PRO A 456 18.34 1.59 30.47
N VAL A 457 18.65 0.71 31.42
CA VAL A 457 17.88 0.50 32.65
C VAL A 457 18.01 1.71 33.56
N GLU A 458 19.22 2.15 33.86
CA GLU A 458 19.49 3.30 34.74
C GLU A 458 18.86 4.59 34.20
N ARG A 459 18.92 4.81 32.88
CA ARG A 459 18.26 5.98 32.24
C ARG A 459 16.74 5.92 32.38
N LEU A 460 16.14 4.75 32.15
CA LEU A 460 14.70 4.59 32.28
C LEU A 460 14.22 4.76 33.72
N ASP A 461 14.98 4.29 34.69
CA ASP A 461 14.63 4.42 36.11
C ASP A 461 14.81 5.87 36.60
N ALA A 462 15.90 6.54 36.22
CA ALA A 462 16.07 7.98 36.50
C ALA A 462 14.93 8.82 35.91
N TRP A 463 14.53 8.54 34.66
CA TRP A 463 13.39 9.21 34.03
C TRP A 463 12.07 8.92 34.76
N ARG A 464 11.85 7.69 35.25
CA ARG A 464 10.65 7.35 36.03
C ARG A 464 10.58 8.10 37.35
N ASP A 465 11.71 8.27 38.02
CA ASP A 465 11.80 8.99 39.29
C ASP A 465 11.48 10.48 39.07
N ASP A 466 12.01 11.12 38.02
CA ASP A 466 11.65 12.50 37.65
C ASP A 466 10.16 12.64 37.29
N LYS A 467 9.61 11.68 36.53
CA LYS A 467 8.23 11.74 36.02
C LYS A 467 7.19 11.12 36.95
N GLN A 468 7.53 10.77 38.19
CA GLN A 468 6.67 9.97 39.07
C GLN A 468 5.25 10.54 39.24
N ALA A 469 5.13 11.86 39.43
CA ALA A 469 3.84 12.53 39.57
C ALA A 469 2.98 12.44 38.29
N LEU A 470 3.60 12.59 37.12
CA LEU A 470 2.93 12.50 35.82
C LEU A 470 2.51 11.06 35.52
N LEU A 471 3.37 10.08 35.82
CA LEU A 471 3.07 8.66 35.69
C LEU A 471 1.89 8.24 36.58
N GLY A 472 1.83 8.75 37.81
CA GLY A 472 0.69 8.51 38.71
C GLY A 472 -0.63 9.15 38.23
N ARG A 473 -0.59 10.25 37.46
CA ARG A 473 -1.79 10.78 36.77
C ARG A 473 -2.17 9.88 35.60
N TRP A 474 -1.19 9.45 34.79
CA TRP A 474 -1.41 8.58 33.63
C TRP A 474 -2.04 7.23 34.02
N GLN A 475 -1.54 6.60 35.07
CA GLN A 475 -2.07 5.33 35.57
C GLN A 475 -3.53 5.44 36.03
N ARG A 476 -3.89 6.54 36.70
CA ARG A 476 -5.29 6.81 37.08
C ARG A 476 -6.18 6.97 35.85
N MET A 477 -5.75 7.77 34.87
CA MET A 477 -6.49 7.92 33.62
C MET A 477 -6.69 6.58 32.91
N LEU A 478 -5.63 5.77 32.78
CA LEU A 478 -5.75 4.45 32.18
C LEU A 478 -6.73 3.55 32.93
N SER A 479 -6.71 3.57 34.27
CA SER A 479 -7.66 2.82 35.09
C SER A 479 -9.10 3.27 34.85
N ASP A 480 -9.32 4.59 34.76
CA ASP A 480 -10.64 5.16 34.47
C ASP A 480 -11.12 4.75 33.07
N MET A 481 -10.24 4.82 32.06
CA MET A 481 -10.53 4.39 30.69
C MET A 481 -10.83 2.90 30.59
N GLN A 482 -10.08 2.05 31.32
CA GLN A 482 -10.29 0.60 31.35
C GLN A 482 -11.58 0.20 32.07
N SER A 483 -12.06 1.04 32.99
CA SER A 483 -13.31 0.84 33.73
C SER A 483 -14.52 1.39 32.98
N ALA A 484 -14.32 2.30 32.02
CA ALA A 484 -15.38 2.88 31.21
C ALA A 484 -15.95 1.86 30.22
N SER A 485 -17.27 1.88 30.03
CA SER A 485 -17.96 1.02 29.08
C SER A 485 -17.80 1.48 27.63
N ASP A 486 -17.65 2.79 27.41
CA ASP A 486 -17.50 3.41 26.09
C ASP A 486 -16.26 4.32 26.08
N VAL A 487 -15.32 4.04 25.17
CA VAL A 487 -14.16 4.89 24.90
C VAL A 487 -14.38 5.58 23.56
N ASP A 488 -14.38 6.90 23.55
CA ASP A 488 -14.60 7.72 22.36
C ASP A 488 -13.35 8.51 21.93
N CYS A 489 -13.46 9.27 20.84
CA CYS A 489 -12.39 10.13 20.33
C CYS A 489 -11.93 11.18 21.34
N ALA A 490 -12.82 11.70 22.20
CA ALA A 490 -12.44 12.69 23.20
C ALA A 490 -11.50 12.08 24.23
N VAL A 491 -11.79 10.86 24.68
CA VAL A 491 -10.92 10.11 25.59
C VAL A 491 -9.53 9.89 24.97
N PHE A 492 -9.45 9.49 23.69
CA PHE A 492 -8.16 9.36 23.00
C PHE A 492 -7.39 10.68 22.95
N SER A 493 -8.06 11.78 22.62
CA SER A 493 -7.43 13.11 22.59
C SER A 493 -6.84 13.52 23.94
N VAL A 494 -7.54 13.22 25.03
CA VAL A 494 -7.08 13.51 26.39
C VAL A 494 -5.86 12.65 26.74
N ALA A 495 -5.90 11.35 26.41
CA ALA A 495 -4.77 10.45 26.61
C ALA A 495 -3.51 10.94 25.86
N HIS A 496 -3.64 11.39 24.62
CA HIS A 496 -2.52 12.00 23.87
C HIS A 496 -1.98 13.27 24.52
N GLY A 497 -2.85 14.12 25.07
CA GLY A 497 -2.44 15.31 25.82
C GLY A 497 -1.54 14.95 27.00
N MET A 498 -1.91 13.92 27.77
CA MET A 498 -1.11 13.44 28.89
C MET A 498 0.22 12.82 28.47
N LEU A 499 0.24 12.03 27.39
CA LEU A 499 1.49 11.46 26.86
C LEU A 499 2.46 12.56 26.41
N ARG A 500 1.93 13.66 25.84
CA ARG A 500 2.73 14.81 25.45
C ARG A 500 3.33 15.54 26.65
N GLU A 501 2.58 15.69 27.74
CA GLU A 501 3.10 16.24 29.00
C GLU A 501 4.18 15.34 29.59
N LEU A 502 4.02 14.01 29.53
CA LEU A 502 5.04 13.05 29.97
C LEU A 502 6.32 13.13 29.13
N ALA A 503 6.19 13.35 27.83
CA ALA A 503 7.33 13.45 26.91
C ALA A 503 8.08 14.78 27.05
N ALA A 504 7.41 15.84 27.52
CA ALA A 504 8.03 17.14 27.71
C ALA A 504 9.18 17.08 28.73
N LYS A 505 10.25 17.83 28.47
CA LYS A 505 11.31 18.03 29.47
C LYS A 505 10.69 18.67 30.71
N ALA A 506 11.13 18.23 31.90
CA ALA A 506 10.87 18.99 33.11
C ALA A 506 11.52 20.37 32.90
N GLY A 507 10.73 21.42 33.10
CA GLY A 507 11.17 22.82 32.92
C GLY A 507 12.16 23.26 33.98
#